data_AF-A0A954WQS8-F1
#
_entry.id   AF-A0A954WQS8-F1
#
_cell.length_a   1.000
_cell.length_b   1.000
_cell.length_c   1.000
_cell.angle_alpha   90.00
_cell.angle_beta   90.00
_cell.angle_gamma   90.00
#
_symmetry.space_group_name_H-M   'P 1'
#
loop_
_entity.id
_entity.type
_entity.pdbx_description
1 polymer ?
#
loop_
_entity_poly.entity_id
_entity_poly.type
_entity_poly.pdbx_seq_one_letter_code
_entity_poly.pdbx_strand_id
1 'polypeptide(L)'
;MTETRTTLKQADLSQFTGGLERYQTWSNKNVIYTEGVEYLAKNGDAFWLIDCITSYFGTGIMRNAMEQDDRLNWLQFWRLEVHDDHSATVTARADTGVEPFVTQQIEFT
;
A
#
# COMPACT_ATOMS: atom_id res chain seq x y z
N MET A 1 20.90 -24.24 -5.68
CA MET A 1 21.58 -22.92 -5.64
C MET A 1 20.76 -22.05 -4.72
N THR A 2 21.29 -21.69 -3.55
CA THR A 2 20.62 -20.79 -2.62
C THR A 2 20.84 -19.37 -3.15
N GLU A 3 19.83 -18.76 -3.76
CA GLU A 3 19.90 -17.35 -4.12
C GLU A 3 19.93 -16.53 -2.84
N THR A 4 21.02 -15.81 -2.62
CA THR A 4 21.10 -14.80 -1.56
C THR A 4 20.10 -13.70 -1.92
N ARG A 5 18.91 -13.71 -1.30
CA ARG A 5 17.94 -12.63 -1.47
C ARG A 5 18.49 -11.35 -0.85
N THR A 6 18.78 -10.37 -1.69
CA THR A 6 19.19 -9.04 -1.25
C THR A 6 17.98 -8.35 -0.62
N THR A 7 18.11 -7.90 0.63
CA THR A 7 17.09 -7.07 1.29
C THR A 7 16.95 -5.74 0.55
N LEU A 8 15.73 -5.42 0.12
CA LEU A 8 15.37 -4.14 -0.50
C LEU A 8 15.69 -2.98 0.47
N LYS A 9 16.35 -1.94 -0.03
CA LYS A 9 16.71 -0.75 0.75
C LYS A 9 16.00 0.49 0.20
N GLN A 10 15.86 1.50 1.04
CA GLN A 10 15.33 2.80 0.63
C GLN A 10 16.12 3.41 -0.54
N ALA A 11 17.44 3.22 -0.58
CA ALA A 11 18.30 3.72 -1.66
C ALA A 11 17.96 3.09 -3.03
N ASP A 12 17.42 1.87 -3.06
CA ASP A 12 17.02 1.23 -4.32
C ASP A 12 15.79 1.92 -4.95
N LEU A 13 15.04 2.67 -4.13
CA LEU A 13 13.83 3.38 -4.54
C LEU A 13 14.07 4.84 -4.95
N SER A 14 15.24 5.41 -4.63
CA SER A 14 15.48 6.86 -4.83
C SER A 14 15.51 7.30 -6.28
N GLN A 15 15.69 6.35 -7.21
CA GLN A 15 15.68 6.60 -8.65
C GLN A 15 14.26 6.80 -9.23
N PHE A 16 13.21 6.37 -8.52
CA PHE A 16 11.84 6.46 -9.02
C PHE A 16 11.22 7.82 -8.68
N THR A 17 11.18 8.71 -9.67
CA THR A 17 10.50 10.01 -9.54
C THR A 17 9.78 10.36 -10.85
N GLY A 18 8.50 10.72 -10.78
CA GLY A 18 7.76 11.22 -11.94
C GLY A 18 7.56 10.24 -13.10
N GLY A 19 7.69 8.92 -12.87
CA GLY A 19 7.53 7.90 -13.90
C GLY A 19 6.16 7.96 -14.58
N LEU A 20 6.10 7.62 -15.88
CA LEU A 20 4.89 7.67 -16.70
C LEU A 20 4.21 6.31 -16.88
N GLU A 21 4.95 5.22 -16.66
CA GLU A 21 4.39 3.87 -16.74
C GLU A 21 3.36 3.63 -15.64
N ARG A 22 2.29 2.91 -15.98
CA ARG A 22 1.19 2.57 -15.08
C ARG A 22 0.96 1.07 -15.12
N TYR A 23 0.98 0.48 -13.94
CA TYR A 23 0.72 -0.93 -13.70
C TYR A 23 -0.68 -1.07 -13.11
N GLN A 24 -1.29 -2.24 -13.29
CA GLN A 24 -2.62 -2.55 -12.79
C GLN A 24 -2.56 -3.80 -11.93
N THR A 25 -3.42 -3.87 -10.92
CA THR A 25 -3.64 -5.12 -10.20
C THR A 25 -4.57 -6.03 -11.00
N TRP A 26 -4.41 -7.33 -10.83
CA TRP A 26 -5.38 -8.30 -11.36
C TRP A 26 -6.72 -8.23 -10.60
N SER A 27 -6.65 -8.03 -9.28
CA SER A 27 -7.77 -8.04 -8.35
C SER A 27 -8.71 -6.83 -8.51
N ASN A 28 -8.17 -5.65 -8.84
CA ASN A 28 -8.96 -4.44 -9.06
C ASN A 28 -8.34 -3.54 -10.15
N LYS A 29 -8.87 -3.66 -11.37
CA LYS A 29 -8.39 -2.91 -12.54
C LYS A 29 -8.63 -1.39 -12.48
N ASN A 30 -9.43 -0.92 -11.53
CA ASN A 30 -9.66 0.51 -11.32
C ASN A 30 -8.55 1.18 -10.52
N VAL A 31 -7.67 0.39 -9.90
CA VAL A 31 -6.49 0.92 -9.19
C VAL A 31 -5.25 0.70 -10.05
N ILE A 32 -4.55 1.79 -10.30
CA ILE A 32 -3.26 1.81 -11.00
C ILE A 32 -2.16 2.28 -10.07
N TYR A 33 -0.93 1.86 -10.33
CA TYR A 33 0.24 2.28 -9.57
C TYR A 33 1.45 2.49 -10.48
N THR A 34 2.49 3.09 -9.92
CA THR A 34 3.69 3.53 -10.64
C THR A 34 4.78 2.46 -10.62
N GLU A 35 5.75 2.63 -11.51
CA GLU A 35 6.94 1.77 -11.61
C GLU A 35 7.67 1.54 -10.28
N GLY A 36 7.81 2.58 -9.44
CA GLY A 36 8.46 2.44 -8.13
C GLY A 36 7.68 1.53 -7.17
N VAL A 37 6.35 1.52 -7.26
CA VAL A 37 5.49 0.61 -6.48
C VAL A 37 5.60 -0.82 -7.01
N GLU A 38 5.61 -1.01 -8.34
CA GLU A 38 5.86 -2.32 -8.97
C GLU A 38 7.22 -2.89 -8.56
N TYR A 39 8.27 -2.07 -8.63
CA TYR A 39 9.62 -2.46 -8.23
C TYR A 39 9.67 -2.86 -6.74
N LEU A 40 9.05 -2.08 -5.85
CA LEU A 40 8.96 -2.39 -4.43
C LEU A 40 8.24 -3.71 -4.19
N ALA A 41 7.08 -3.92 -4.82
CA ALA A 41 6.29 -5.14 -4.65
C ALA A 41 7.05 -6.38 -5.15
N LYS A 42 7.71 -6.28 -6.30
CA LYS A 42 8.48 -7.38 -6.89
C LYS A 42 9.72 -7.75 -6.10
N ASN A 43 10.48 -6.76 -5.61
CA ASN A 43 11.74 -7.01 -4.91
C ASN A 43 11.58 -7.19 -3.40
N GLY A 44 10.43 -6.77 -2.85
CA GLY A 44 10.08 -6.93 -1.44
C GLY A 44 9.05 -8.01 -1.16
N ASP A 45 8.68 -8.85 -2.14
CA ASP A 45 7.61 -9.85 -2.03
C ASP A 45 6.28 -9.26 -1.48
N ALA A 46 5.95 -8.02 -1.86
CA ALA A 46 4.91 -7.20 -1.23
C ALA A 46 3.68 -6.93 -2.12
N PHE A 47 3.43 -7.76 -3.14
CA PHE A 47 2.21 -7.65 -3.96
C PHE A 47 0.92 -7.77 -3.12
N TRP A 48 0.97 -8.58 -2.05
CA TRP A 48 -0.14 -8.74 -1.11
C TRP A 48 -0.55 -7.41 -0.46
N LEU A 49 0.37 -6.46 -0.26
CA LEU A 49 0.06 -5.17 0.32
C LEU A 49 -0.74 -4.31 -0.66
N ILE A 50 -0.44 -4.41 -1.95
CA ILE A 50 -1.23 -3.77 -3.00
C ILE A 50 -2.63 -4.39 -3.04
N ASP A 51 -2.74 -5.72 -3.00
CA ASP A 51 -4.05 -6.40 -2.95
C ASP A 51 -4.86 -6.01 -1.69
N CYS A 52 -4.22 -5.90 -0.53
CA CYS A 52 -4.82 -5.41 0.71
C CYS A 52 -5.40 -4.00 0.51
N ILE A 53 -4.60 -3.05 0.04
CA ILE A 53 -5.04 -1.67 -0.21
C ILE A 53 -6.20 -1.64 -1.21
N THR A 54 -6.05 -2.33 -2.34
CA THR A 54 -7.03 -2.32 -3.43
C THR A 54 -8.35 -3.02 -3.08
N SER A 55 -8.35 -3.94 -2.13
CA SER A 55 -9.56 -4.61 -1.64
C SER A 55 -10.57 -3.67 -0.99
N TYR A 56 -10.11 -2.52 -0.48
CA TYR A 56 -10.98 -1.50 0.09
C TYR A 56 -11.71 -0.66 -0.96
N PHE A 57 -11.18 -0.57 -2.18
CA PHE A 57 -11.78 0.21 -3.26
C PHE A 57 -13.00 -0.53 -3.82
N GLY A 58 -14.19 0.03 -3.56
CA GLY A 58 -15.48 -0.60 -3.86
C GLY A 58 -16.26 -1.05 -2.61
N THR A 59 -15.67 -0.94 -1.43
CA THR A 59 -16.34 -1.25 -0.16
C THR A 59 -17.15 -0.04 0.36
N GLY A 60 -18.13 -0.33 1.22
CA GLY A 60 -18.88 0.72 1.93
C GLY A 60 -18.02 1.52 2.91
N ILE A 61 -16.96 0.92 3.46
CA ILE A 61 -16.03 1.59 4.40
C ILE A 61 -15.33 2.74 3.68
N MET A 62 -14.69 2.46 2.54
CA MET A 62 -13.98 3.47 1.75
C MET A 62 -14.92 4.58 1.26
N ARG A 63 -16.09 4.20 0.72
CA ARG A 63 -17.08 5.16 0.24
C ARG A 63 -17.55 6.10 1.36
N ASN A 64 -17.94 5.56 2.51
CA ASN A 64 -18.41 6.38 3.62
C ASN A 64 -17.32 7.32 4.15
N ALA A 65 -16.06 6.86 4.20
CA ALA A 65 -14.95 7.71 4.61
C ALA A 65 -14.75 8.88 3.64
N MET A 66 -14.76 8.61 2.32
CA MET A 66 -14.62 9.64 1.28
C MET A 66 -15.80 10.63 1.22
N GLU A 67 -17.01 10.22 1.63
CA GLU A 67 -18.16 11.12 1.76
C GLU A 67 -18.08 12.03 2.99
N GLN A 68 -17.38 11.61 4.05
CA GLN A 68 -17.24 12.37 5.30
C GLN A 68 -16.02 13.29 5.31
N ASP A 69 -14.97 12.95 4.54
CA ASP A 69 -13.74 13.71 4.45
C ASP A 69 -13.27 13.84 2.99
N ASP A 70 -13.56 14.98 2.38
CA ASP A 70 -13.24 15.25 0.97
C ASP A 70 -11.74 15.11 0.63
N ARG A 71 -10.84 15.25 1.62
CA ARG A 71 -9.39 15.07 1.39
C ARG A 71 -9.06 13.67 0.87
N LEU A 72 -9.83 12.67 1.30
CA LEU A 72 -9.65 11.27 0.90
C LEU A 72 -9.97 11.01 -0.58
N ASN A 73 -10.70 11.91 -1.24
CA ASN A 73 -10.90 11.88 -2.70
C ASN A 73 -9.65 12.29 -3.49
N TRP A 74 -8.67 12.94 -2.84
CA TRP A 74 -7.45 13.44 -3.46
C TRP A 74 -6.22 12.65 -3.04
N LEU A 75 -6.04 12.44 -1.74
CA LEU A 75 -4.86 11.78 -1.19
C LEU A 75 -5.20 10.98 0.06
N GLN A 76 -4.60 9.80 0.17
CA GLN A 76 -4.72 8.91 1.30
C GLN A 76 -3.32 8.44 1.70
N PHE A 77 -3.05 8.40 2.99
CA PHE A 77 -1.78 7.90 3.51
C PHE A 77 -2.00 6.49 4.06
N TRP A 78 -1.35 5.52 3.42
CA TRP A 78 -1.34 4.13 3.83
C TRP A 78 -0.03 3.78 4.54
N ARG A 79 -0.11 3.09 5.67
CA ARG A 79 1.05 2.69 6.47
C ARG A 79 0.92 1.23 6.86
N LEU A 80 1.94 0.45 6.54
CA LEU A 80 2.19 -0.87 7.12
C LEU A 80 3.15 -0.70 8.31
N GLU A 81 2.76 -1.21 9.46
CA GLU A 81 3.60 -1.30 10.65
C GLU A 81 3.78 -2.78 11.00
N VAL A 82 5.02 -3.26 11.00
CA VAL A 82 5.36 -4.64 11.35
C VAL A 82 5.76 -4.66 12.83
N HIS A 83 5.18 -5.59 13.57
CA HIS A 83 5.39 -5.76 15.01
C HIS A 83 6.50 -6.76 15.31
N ASP A 84 6.97 -6.79 16.56
CA ASP A 84 8.05 -7.66 17.00
C ASP A 84 7.71 -9.16 16.87
N ASP A 85 6.43 -9.52 16.87
CA ASP A 85 5.94 -10.89 16.71
C ASP A 85 5.70 -11.30 15.25
N HIS A 86 6.15 -10.48 14.30
CA HIS A 86 5.96 -10.64 12.85
C HIS A 86 4.51 -10.51 12.36
N SER A 87 3.57 -10.14 13.23
CA SER A 87 2.28 -9.61 12.78
C SER A 87 2.46 -8.19 12.24
N ALA A 88 1.45 -7.67 11.54
CA ALA A 88 1.47 -6.30 11.06
C ALA A 88 0.11 -5.62 11.11
N THR A 89 0.12 -4.30 11.15
CA THR A 89 -1.08 -3.48 11.05
C THR A 89 -0.99 -2.57 9.81
N VAL A 90 -1.99 -2.66 8.94
CA VAL A 90 -2.19 -1.71 7.84
C VAL A 90 -3.20 -0.65 8.29
N THR A 91 -2.86 0.63 8.14
CA THR A 91 -3.77 1.74 8.38
C THR A 91 -3.86 2.68 7.20
N ALA A 92 -5.04 3.30 7.02
CA ALA A 92 -5.24 4.39 6.07
C ALA A 92 -5.79 5.62 6.79
N ARG A 93 -5.21 6.80 6.50
CA ARG A 93 -5.53 8.09 7.14
C ARG A 93 -5.63 9.20 6.10
N ALA A 94 -6.38 10.26 6.42
CA ALA A 94 -6.44 11.47 5.61
C ALA A 94 -5.16 12.30 5.70
N ASP A 95 -4.56 12.39 6.90
CA ASP A 95 -3.32 13.12 7.13
C ASP A 95 -2.65 12.68 8.46
N THR A 96 -1.49 13.23 8.74
CA THR A 96 -0.76 13.09 10.01
C THR A 96 -1.60 13.59 11.18
N GLY A 97 -1.67 12.82 12.25
CA GLY A 97 -2.45 13.17 13.45
C GLY A 97 -3.96 12.95 13.32
N VAL A 98 -4.45 12.47 12.17
CA VAL A 98 -5.85 12.09 11.97
C VAL A 98 -6.03 10.61 12.28
N GLU A 99 -7.13 10.25 12.95
CA GLU A 99 -7.49 8.85 13.20
C GLU A 99 -7.66 8.04 11.90
N PRO A 100 -7.32 6.75 11.90
CA PRO A 100 -7.40 5.93 10.70
C PRO A 100 -8.84 5.54 10.40
N PHE A 101 -9.24 5.67 9.14
CA PHE A 101 -10.56 5.21 8.66
C PHE A 101 -10.54 3.73 8.25
N VAL A 102 -9.35 3.16 8.05
CA VAL A 102 -9.09 1.73 7.89
C VAL A 102 -8.01 1.31 8.88
N THR A 103 -8.26 0.22 9.60
CA THR A 103 -7.25 -0.52 10.38
C THR A 103 -7.44 -2.01 10.12
N GLN A 104 -6.42 -2.68 9.61
CA GLN A 104 -6.42 -4.11 9.34
C GLN A 104 -5.24 -4.78 10.02
N GLN A 105 -5.52 -5.85 10.77
CA GLN A 105 -4.49 -6.73 11.32
C GLN A 105 -4.11 -7.80 10.29
N ILE A 106 -2.83 -8.08 10.18
CA ILE A 106 -2.23 -9.10 9.33
C ILE A 106 -1.48 -10.05 10.26
N GLU A 107 -1.92 -11.30 10.34
CA GLU A 107 -1.42 -12.24 11.35
C GLU A 107 0.02 -12.70 11.10
N PHE A 108 0.46 -12.74 9.84
CA PHE A 108 1.81 -13.17 9.48
C PHE A 108 2.35 -12.35 8.30
N THR A 109 3.56 -11.83 8.44
CA THR A 109 4.33 -11.16 7.38
C THR A 109 5.73 -11.73 7.25
#